data_AF-A0A1I6DUJ0-F1
#
_entry.id   AF-A0A1I6DUJ0-F1
#
_cell.length_a   1.000
_cell.length_b   1.000
_cell.length_c   1.000
_cell.angle_alpha   90.00
_cell.angle_beta   90.00
_cell.angle_gamma   90.00
#
_symmetry.space_group_name_H-M   'P 1'
#
loop_
_entity.id
_entity.type
_entity.pdbx_description
1 polymer ?
#
loop_
_entity_poly.entity_id
_entity_poly.type
_entity_poly.pdbx_seq_one_letter_code
_entity_poly.pdbx_strand_id
1 'polypeptide(L)'
;MSGFGVQSGDLTKAAGTYEAEGSALIQMKAAAVPGVGAGQVGRKFQGVAAEYKACFDLFGQDLEKFGKEATGIATRLKDVAKTYESNEAQTSSQFKG
;
A
#
# COMPACT_ATOMS: atom_id res chain seq x y z
N MET A 1 -26.16 -16.12 7.57
CA MET A 1 -24.76 -15.82 7.91
C MET A 1 -24.72 -14.42 8.50
N SER A 2 -24.26 -14.26 9.74
CA SER A 2 -23.95 -12.93 10.28
C SER A 2 -22.66 -12.44 9.60
N GLY A 3 -22.78 -11.96 8.35
CA GLY A 3 -21.72 -11.16 7.76
C GLY A 3 -21.41 -10.02 8.72
N PHE A 4 -20.15 -9.61 8.82
CA PHE A 4 -19.65 -8.59 9.75
C PHE A 4 -20.27 -7.18 9.58
N GLY A 5 -21.46 -7.05 8.97
CA GLY A 5 -22.15 -5.80 8.67
C GLY A 5 -21.56 -5.03 7.50
N VAL A 6 -20.58 -5.60 6.78
CA VAL A 6 -19.86 -4.93 5.69
C VAL A 6 -20.26 -5.54 4.35
N GLN A 7 -20.66 -4.70 3.39
CA GLN A 7 -21.03 -5.12 2.04
C GLN A 7 -19.79 -5.32 1.15
N SER A 8 -19.88 -6.18 0.13
CA SER A 8 -18.76 -6.40 -0.81
C SER A 8 -18.33 -5.11 -1.52
N GLY A 9 -19.28 -4.21 -1.80
CA GLY A 9 -19.03 -2.89 -2.37
C GLY A 9 -18.17 -2.00 -1.48
N ASP A 10 -18.39 -2.02 -0.16
CA ASP A 10 -17.60 -1.24 0.80
C ASP A 10 -16.16 -1.76 0.89
N LEU A 11 -15.99 -3.08 0.87
CA LEU A 11 -14.68 -3.73 0.83
C LEU A 11 -13.92 -3.38 -0.44
N THR A 12 -14.61 -3.39 -1.59
CA THR A 12 -14.02 -3.04 -2.88
C THR A 12 -13.59 -1.57 -2.92
N LYS A 13 -14.41 -0.67 -2.35
CA LYS A 13 -14.07 0.75 -2.23
C LYS A 13 -12.85 0.96 -1.33
N ALA A 14 -12.82 0.33 -0.16
CA ALA A 14 -11.68 0.38 0.74
C ALA A 14 -10.41 -0.18 0.09
N ALA A 15 -10.52 -1.28 -0.65
CA ALA A 15 -9.41 -1.84 -1.41
C ALA A 15 -8.84 -0.83 -2.42
N GLY A 16 -9.70 -0.10 -3.13
CA GLY A 16 -9.29 0.95 -4.06
C GLY A 16 -8.49 2.07 -3.37
N THR A 17 -8.88 2.48 -2.16
CA THR A 17 -8.13 3.47 -1.37
C THR A 17 -6.75 2.95 -0.99
N TYR A 18 -6.65 1.73 -0.45
CA TYR A 18 -5.36 1.13 -0.08
C TYR A 18 -4.43 0.94 -1.28
N GLU A 19 -4.97 0.59 -2.46
CA GLU A 19 -4.20 0.45 -3.69
C GLU A 19 -3.66 1.79 -4.19
N ALA A 20 -4.49 2.83 -4.17
CA ALA A 20 -4.10 4.19 -4.58
C ALA A 20 -3.03 4.77 -3.63
N GLU A 21 -3.27 4.70 -2.32
CA GLU A 21 -2.32 5.19 -1.31
C GLU A 21 -1.02 4.38 -1.32
N GLY A 22 -1.10 3.06 -1.43
CA GLY A 22 0.08 2.20 -1.51
C GLY A 22 0.95 2.52 -2.73
N SER A 23 0.31 2.74 -3.89
CA SER A 23 1.01 3.15 -5.11
C SER A 23 1.64 4.54 -4.97
N ALA A 24 0.94 5.49 -4.33
CA ALA A 24 1.46 6.83 -4.08
C ALA A 24 2.71 6.80 -3.19
N LEU A 25 2.72 5.98 -2.13
CA LEU A 25 3.89 5.81 -1.26
C LEU A 25 5.10 5.27 -2.02
N ILE A 26 4.91 4.28 -2.89
CA ILE A 26 5.99 3.73 -3.73
C ILE A 26 6.53 4.81 -4.67
N GLN A 27 5.66 5.59 -5.30
CA GLN A 27 6.05 6.66 -6.22
C GLN A 27 6.76 7.82 -5.50
N MET A 28 6.36 8.14 -4.26
CA MET A 28 6.97 9.19 -3.44
C MET A 28 8.46 8.94 -3.17
N LYS A 29 8.91 7.68 -3.15
CA LYS A 29 10.32 7.32 -2.91
C LYS A 29 11.29 8.12 -3.77
N ALA A 30 11.00 8.29 -5.06
CA ALA A 30 11.91 8.98 -5.98
C ALA A 30 12.04 10.49 -5.66
N ALA A 31 11.00 11.10 -5.10
CA ALA A 31 11.02 12.50 -4.67
C ALA A 31 11.59 12.69 -3.25
N ALA A 32 11.36 11.70 -2.38
CA ALA A 32 11.76 11.72 -0.97
C ALA A 32 13.22 11.33 -0.72
N VAL A 33 13.82 10.52 -1.62
CA VAL A 33 15.19 10.03 -1.50
C VAL A 33 16.07 10.79 -2.50
N PRO A 34 16.68 11.92 -2.10
CA PRO A 34 17.59 12.64 -2.96
C PRO A 34 18.79 11.76 -3.32
N GLY A 35 19.05 11.59 -4.63
CA GLY A 35 20.18 10.82 -5.15
C GLY A 35 21.56 11.47 -4.97
N VAL A 36 21.72 12.34 -3.97
CA VAL A 36 22.91 13.16 -3.78
C VAL A 36 24.01 12.32 -3.13
N GLY A 37 25.06 11.99 -3.91
CA GLY A 37 26.24 11.29 -3.44
C GLY A 37 27.25 12.20 -2.73
N ALA A 38 28.23 11.60 -2.04
CA ALA A 38 29.27 12.32 -1.32
C ALA A 38 30.11 13.28 -2.20
N GLY A 39 30.19 13.03 -3.51
CA GLY A 39 30.85 13.90 -4.48
C GLY A 39 30.00 15.09 -4.95
N GLN A 40 28.71 15.11 -4.63
CA GLN A 40 27.76 16.16 -5.01
C GLN A 40 27.44 17.12 -3.86
N VAL A 41 27.86 16.80 -2.63
CA VAL A 41 27.78 17.71 -1.49
C VAL A 41 29.05 18.57 -1.38
N GLY A 42 28.89 19.84 -1.02
CA GLY A 42 30.05 20.73 -0.79
C GLY A 42 30.93 20.24 0.35
N ARG A 43 32.24 20.56 0.32
CA ARG A 43 33.25 20.14 1.32
C ARG A 43 32.79 20.25 2.78
N LYS A 44 32.04 21.30 3.12
CA LYS A 44 31.55 21.53 4.49
C LYS A 44 30.56 20.48 5.00
N PHE A 45 29.89 19.75 4.11
CA PHE A 45 28.90 18.74 4.43
C PHE A 45 29.42 17.30 4.27
N GLN A 46 30.66 17.11 3.80
CA GLN A 46 31.22 15.78 3.55
C GLN A 46 31.25 14.90 4.80
N GLY A 47 31.47 15.48 5.98
CA GLY A 47 31.50 14.74 7.25
C GLY A 47 30.16 14.11 7.65
N VAL A 48 29.02 14.70 7.22
CA VAL A 48 27.67 14.23 7.56
C VAL A 48 26.95 13.57 6.37
N ALA A 49 27.54 13.64 5.18
CA ALA A 49 26.89 13.21 3.94
C ALA A 49 26.49 11.73 3.94
N ALA A 50 27.33 10.86 4.50
CA ALA A 50 27.07 9.44 4.58
C ALA A 50 25.88 9.12 5.51
N GLU A 51 25.79 9.81 6.65
CA GLU A 51 24.71 9.65 7.62
C GLU A 51 23.37 10.11 7.04
N TYR A 52 23.35 11.29 6.41
CA TYR A 52 22.16 11.77 5.70
C TYR A 52 21.74 10.81 4.59
N LYS A 53 22.68 10.30 3.79
CA LYS A 53 22.37 9.32 2.76
C LYS A 53 21.75 8.06 3.35
N ALA A 54 22.32 7.53 4.44
CA ALA A 54 21.78 6.35 5.11
C ALA A 54 20.36 6.57 5.62
N CYS A 55 20.07 7.75 6.20
CA CYS A 55 18.72 8.11 6.63
C CYS A 55 17.73 8.16 5.47
N PHE A 56 18.10 8.78 4.34
CA PHE A 56 17.24 8.83 3.16
C PHE A 56 17.05 7.45 2.52
N ASP A 57 18.10 6.61 2.48
CA ASP A 57 18.00 5.25 1.98
C ASP A 57 17.03 4.42 2.84
N LEU A 58 17.12 4.51 4.17
CA LEU A 58 16.19 3.87 5.11
C LEU A 58 14.76 4.35 4.90
N PHE A 59 14.56 5.66 4.83
CA PHE A 59 13.24 6.23 4.57
C PHE A 59 12.66 5.75 3.23
N GLY A 60 13.50 5.64 2.20
CA GLY A 60 13.12 5.06 0.91
C GLY A 60 12.73 3.59 0.96
N GLN A 61 13.37 2.80 1.83
CA GLN A 61 12.99 1.40 2.06
C GLN A 61 11.65 1.31 2.79
N ASP A 62 11.43 2.17 3.79
CA ASP A 62 10.18 2.22 4.55
C ASP A 62 8.99 2.62 3.66
N LEU A 63 9.14 3.63 2.80
CA LEU A 63 8.11 4.03 1.83
C LEU A 63 7.71 2.86 0.90
N GLU A 64 8.71 2.12 0.40
CA GLU A 64 8.45 0.98 -0.47
C GLU A 64 7.78 -0.17 0.29
N LYS A 65 8.21 -0.44 1.53
CA LYS A 65 7.62 -1.47 2.37
C LYS A 65 6.17 -1.15 2.71
N PHE A 66 5.89 0.05 3.22
CA PHE A 66 4.53 0.46 3.55
C PHE A 66 3.62 0.48 2.33
N GLY A 67 4.12 0.96 1.19
CA GLY A 67 3.37 0.93 -0.05
C GLY A 67 2.99 -0.49 -0.48
N LYS A 68 3.92 -1.44 -0.42
CA LYS A 68 3.65 -2.86 -0.69
C LYS A 68 2.64 -3.46 0.30
N GLU A 69 2.79 -3.18 1.59
CA GLU A 69 1.84 -3.66 2.61
C GLU A 69 0.42 -3.13 2.37
N ALA A 70 0.27 -1.84 2.03
CA ALA A 70 -1.01 -1.24 1.67
C ALA A 70 -1.63 -1.92 0.44
N THR A 71 -0.86 -2.14 -0.62
CA THR A 71 -1.36 -2.89 -1.80
C THR A 71 -1.75 -4.33 -1.44
N GLY A 72 -1.04 -4.98 -0.51
CA GLY A 72 -1.40 -6.31 -0.01
C GLY A 72 -2.71 -6.34 0.77
N ILE A 73 -3.00 -5.28 1.55
CA ILE A 73 -4.32 -5.11 2.20
C ILE A 73 -5.42 -4.98 1.14
N ALA A 74 -5.18 -4.20 0.09
CA ALA A 74 -6.14 -4.06 -1.01
C ALA A 74 -6.47 -5.41 -1.66
N THR A 75 -5.46 -6.26 -1.94
CA THR A 75 -5.68 -7.62 -2.46
C THR A 75 -6.58 -8.44 -1.53
N ARG A 76 -6.27 -8.47 -0.24
CA ARG A 76 -7.06 -9.23 0.75
C ARG A 76 -8.51 -8.74 0.83
N LEU A 77 -8.72 -7.42 0.79
CA LEU A 77 -10.07 -6.84 0.78
C LEU A 77 -10.87 -7.25 -0.47
N LYS A 78 -10.23 -7.28 -1.65
CA LYS A 78 -10.86 -7.78 -2.89
C LYS A 78 -11.20 -9.27 -2.80
N ASP A 79 -10.34 -10.09 -2.21
CA ASP A 79 -10.59 -11.52 -2.01
C ASP A 79 -11.78 -11.78 -1.07
N VAL A 80 -11.87 -11.01 0.02
CA VAL A 80 -13.02 -11.07 0.95
C VAL A 80 -14.30 -10.60 0.25
N ALA A 81 -14.25 -9.50 -0.51
CA ALA A 81 -15.41 -9.00 -1.27
C ALA A 81 -15.96 -10.06 -2.23
N LYS A 82 -15.07 -10.72 -2.98
CA LYS A 82 -15.42 -11.80 -3.90
C LYS A 82 -16.05 -13.01 -3.17
N THR A 83 -15.55 -13.32 -1.98
CA THR A 83 -16.12 -14.39 -1.14
C THR A 83 -17.54 -14.04 -0.71
N TYR A 84 -17.80 -12.79 -0.34
CA TYR A 84 -19.14 -12.34 0.04
C TYR A 84 -20.12 -12.41 -1.14
N GLU A 85 -19.71 -11.93 -2.32
CA GLU A 85 -20.52 -12.01 -3.54
C GLU A 85 -20.88 -13.45 -3.93
N SER A 86 -19.89 -14.36 -3.87
CA SER A 86 -20.11 -15.78 -4.14
C SER A 86 -21.12 -16.40 -3.17
N ASN A 87 -20.99 -16.08 -1.88
CA ASN A 87 -21.87 -16.59 -0.84
C ASN A 87 -23.31 -16.07 -0.98
N GLU A 88 -23.50 -14.81 -1.35
CA GLU A 88 -24.81 -14.23 -1.63
C GLU A 88 -25.44 -14.84 -2.89
N ALA A 89 -24.66 -15.06 -3.95
CA ALA A 89 -25.12 -15.73 -5.17
C ALA A 89 -25.59 -17.16 -4.90
N GLN A 90 -24.81 -17.95 -4.12
CA GLN A 90 -25.20 -19.30 -3.72
C GLN A 90 -26.47 -19.31 -2.88
N THR A 91 -26.55 -18.45 -1.87
CA THR A 91 -27.73 -18.34 -1.00
C THR A 91 -28.97 -17.96 -1.81
N SER A 92 -28.88 -16.95 -2.67
CA SER A 92 -30.01 -16.52 -3.50
C SER A 92 -30.48 -17.59 -4.49
N SER A 93 -29.57 -18.42 -5.03
CA SER A 93 -29.93 -19.56 -5.87
C SER A 93 -30.67 -20.66 -5.09
N GLN A 94 -30.29 -20.89 -3.83
CA GLN A 94 -30.88 -21.91 -2.97
C GLN A 94 -32.30 -21.55 -2.49
N PHE A 95 -32.65 -20.26 -2.43
CA PHE A 95 -34.00 -19.78 -2.09
C PHE A 95 -34.93 -19.59 -3.30
N LYS A 96 -34.44 -19.80 -4.53
CA LYS A 96 -35.24 -19.69 -5.76
C LYS A 96 -35.70 -21.03 -6.34
N GLY A 97 -35.30 -22.15 -5.72
CA GLY A 97 -35.81 -23.50 -6.03
C GLY A 97 -36.88 -23.91 -5.03
#